data_AF-A0A094SB22-F1
#
_entry.id   AF-A0A094SB22-F1
#
_cell.length_a   1.000
_cell.length_b   1.000
_cell.length_c   1.000
_cell.angle_alpha   90.00
_cell.angle_beta   90.00
_cell.angle_gamma   90.00
#
_symmetry.space_group_name_H-M   'P 1'
#
loop_
_entity.id
_entity.type
_entity.pdbx_description
1 polymer ?
#
loop_
_entity_poly.entity_id
_entity_poly.type
_entity_poly.pdbx_seq_one_letter_code
_entity_poly.pdbx_strand_id
1 'polypeptide(L)'
;MVFTIPEGLHPDLNPLAWMVGTWRGKGRGEYPNIETFEYAHEVVFNHDGRPFLNYFSRSWIIDDKGDILRPGASEAGFWRVKPNNVLEVVVTHSTGIAEGWVGTFDGPKIQLVLDQGYSAPT
;
A
#
# COMPACT_ATOMS: atom_id res chain seq x y z
N MET A 1 20.18 -0.82 -14.01
CA MET A 1 19.30 0.35 -14.25
C MET A 1 19.55 1.31 -13.12
N VAL A 2 19.85 2.58 -13.39
CA VAL A 2 20.10 3.59 -12.34
C VAL A 2 18.75 4.09 -11.86
N PHE A 3 18.55 4.16 -10.54
CA PHE A 3 17.34 4.74 -9.97
C PHE A 3 17.31 6.25 -10.25
N THR A 4 16.19 6.75 -10.77
CA THR A 4 15.97 8.18 -11.03
C THR A 4 14.79 8.68 -10.22
N ILE A 5 14.94 9.85 -9.60
CA ILE A 5 13.83 10.50 -8.89
C ILE A 5 12.74 10.86 -9.92
N PRO A 6 11.47 10.51 -9.68
CA PRO A 6 10.37 10.90 -10.54
C PRO A 6 10.30 12.43 -10.75
N GLU A 7 10.06 12.85 -11.98
CA GLU A 7 9.94 14.27 -12.31
C GLU A 7 8.76 14.90 -11.56
N GLY A 8 8.96 16.09 -10.98
CA GLY A 8 7.91 16.80 -10.25
C GLY A 8 7.54 16.18 -8.90
N LEU A 9 8.31 15.21 -8.40
CA LEU A 9 8.13 14.69 -7.04
C LEU A 9 8.46 15.79 -6.01
N HIS A 10 7.57 15.98 -5.03
CA HIS A 10 7.82 16.93 -3.95
C HIS A 10 9.06 16.52 -3.13
N PRO A 11 9.96 17.46 -2.74
CA PRO A 11 11.20 17.12 -2.02
C PRO A 11 11.01 16.30 -0.74
N ASP A 12 9.93 16.57 0.02
CA ASP A 12 9.58 15.80 1.22
C ASP A 12 9.34 14.30 0.94
N LEU A 13 9.03 13.93 -0.30
CA LEU A 13 8.78 12.55 -0.72
C LEU A 13 10.03 11.87 -1.29
N ASN A 14 11.17 12.56 -1.40
CA ASN A 14 12.43 11.98 -1.87
C ASN A 14 12.81 10.68 -1.14
N PRO A 15 12.62 10.53 0.20
CA PRO A 15 12.90 9.27 0.89
C PRO A 15 12.07 8.08 0.40
N LEU A 16 10.89 8.33 -0.18
CA LEU A 16 9.96 7.32 -0.69
C LEU A 16 9.93 7.27 -2.23
N ALA A 17 10.81 7.99 -2.92
CA ALA A 17 10.84 8.05 -4.38
C ALA A 17 10.97 6.66 -5.03
N TRP A 18 11.60 5.72 -4.33
CA TRP A 18 11.76 4.33 -4.77
C TRP A 18 10.46 3.54 -4.83
N MET A 19 9.39 4.00 -4.18
CA MET A 19 8.08 3.35 -4.20
C MET A 19 7.23 3.76 -5.41
N VAL A 20 7.50 4.94 -6.00
CA VAL A 20 6.67 5.50 -7.08
C VAL A 20 6.72 4.59 -8.30
N GLY A 21 5.53 4.17 -8.77
CA GLY A 21 5.38 3.26 -9.88
C GLY A 21 4.28 2.23 -9.65
N THR A 22 4.24 1.23 -10.54
CA THR A 22 3.33 0.09 -10.44
C THR A 22 4.11 -1.18 -10.13
N TRP A 23 3.69 -1.86 -9.06
CA TRP A 23 4.27 -3.10 -8.57
C TRP A 23 3.27 -4.22 -8.81
N ARG A 24 3.76 -5.37 -9.30
CA ARG A 24 2.95 -6.57 -9.51
C ARG A 24 3.68 -7.77 -8.95
N GLY A 25 2.93 -8.67 -8.32
CA GLY A 25 3.48 -9.89 -7.75
C GLY A 25 2.40 -10.88 -7.34
N LYS A 26 2.83 -11.93 -6.66
CA LYS A 26 1.96 -12.91 -6.01
C LYS A 26 2.19 -12.86 -4.50
N GLY A 27 1.15 -13.19 -3.74
CA GLY A 27 1.22 -13.33 -2.29
C GLY A 27 0.44 -14.55 -1.81
N ARG A 28 0.58 -14.85 -0.52
CA ARG A 28 -0.03 -15.99 0.15
C ARG A 28 -0.67 -15.51 1.44
N GLY A 29 -1.97 -15.78 1.61
CA GLY A 29 -2.75 -15.39 2.78
C GLY A 29 -2.95 -16.57 3.73
N GLU A 30 -2.61 -16.37 5.00
CA GLU A 30 -2.77 -17.36 6.07
C GLU A 30 -3.26 -16.66 7.35
N TYR A 31 -4.29 -17.21 7.98
CA TYR A 31 -4.81 -16.73 9.26
C TYR A 31 -5.49 -17.88 10.02
N PRO A 32 -5.50 -17.90 11.37
CA PRO A 32 -6.24 -18.91 12.10
C PRO A 32 -7.71 -18.99 11.65
N ASN A 33 -8.16 -20.20 11.30
CA ASN A 33 -9.52 -20.51 10.82
C ASN A 33 -9.86 -20.05 9.39
N ILE A 34 -8.87 -19.62 8.60
CA ILE A 34 -9.05 -19.34 7.17
C ILE A 34 -8.18 -20.32 6.39
N GLU A 35 -8.76 -20.99 5.39
CA GLU A 35 -7.98 -21.83 4.48
C GLU A 35 -6.93 -20.99 3.75
N THR A 36 -5.70 -21.51 3.65
CA THR A 36 -4.63 -20.82 2.94
C THR A 36 -5.01 -20.59 1.48
N PHE A 37 -4.75 -19.38 1.00
CA PHE A 37 -5.01 -19.01 -0.39
C PHE A 37 -3.82 -18.26 -0.99
N GLU A 38 -3.71 -18.29 -2.32
CA GLU A 38 -2.77 -17.48 -3.07
C GLU A 38 -3.50 -16.36 -3.82
N TYR A 39 -2.81 -15.25 -4.06
CA TYR A 39 -3.37 -14.11 -4.76
C TYR A 39 -2.35 -13.44 -5.68
N ALA A 40 -2.81 -12.93 -6.82
CA ALA A 40 -2.10 -11.93 -7.58
C ALA A 40 -2.38 -10.54 -6.99
N HIS A 41 -1.40 -9.65 -7.03
CA HIS A 41 -1.50 -8.31 -6.42
C HIS A 41 -0.89 -7.27 -7.34
N GLU A 42 -1.59 -6.15 -7.50
CA GLU A 42 -1.05 -4.93 -8.07
C GLU A 42 -1.16 -3.79 -7.06
N VAL A 43 -0.07 -3.03 -6.93
CA VAL A 43 0.02 -1.83 -6.08
C VAL A 43 0.55 -0.68 -6.92
N VAL A 44 -0.07 0.49 -6.80
CA VAL A 44 0.32 1.72 -7.47
C VAL A 44 0.59 2.80 -6.43
N PHE A 45 1.80 3.35 -6.46
CA PHE A 45 2.15 4.59 -5.80
C PHE A 45 2.36 5.66 -6.85
N ASN A 46 1.68 6.79 -6.70
CA ASN A 46 1.83 7.93 -7.60
C ASN A 46 1.83 9.24 -6.80
N HIS A 47 2.04 10.37 -7.47
CA HIS A 47 2.03 11.70 -6.89
C HIS A 47 1.47 12.73 -7.88
N ASP A 48 1.03 13.87 -7.36
CA ASP A 48 0.61 15.03 -8.14
C ASP A 48 1.45 16.30 -7.87
N GLY A 49 2.62 16.11 -7.24
CA GLY A 49 3.59 17.17 -6.92
C GLY A 49 3.41 17.81 -5.53
N ARG A 50 2.38 17.41 -4.79
CA ARG A 50 2.16 17.81 -3.38
C ARG A 50 2.87 16.83 -2.41
N PRO A 51 3.02 17.18 -1.11
CA PRO A 51 3.77 16.37 -0.14
C PRO A 51 2.97 15.15 0.37
N PHE A 52 2.46 14.33 -0.54
CA PHE A 52 1.90 13.01 -0.25
C PHE A 52 2.00 12.10 -1.49
N LEU A 53 2.02 10.79 -1.28
CA LEU A 53 1.78 9.81 -2.35
C LEU A 53 0.31 9.41 -2.33
N ASN A 54 -0.28 9.25 -3.51
CA ASN A 54 -1.53 8.51 -3.65
C ASN A 54 -1.22 7.02 -3.83
N TYR A 55 -2.01 6.19 -3.17
CA TYR A 55 -1.83 4.76 -3.09
C TYR A 55 -3.10 4.05 -3.54
N PHE A 56 -2.95 3.03 -4.38
CA PHE A 56 -4.04 2.13 -4.74
C PHE A 56 -3.52 0.70 -4.81
N SER A 57 -4.29 -0.22 -4.23
CA SER A 57 -3.96 -1.63 -4.14
C SER A 57 -5.18 -2.46 -4.49
N ARG A 58 -4.96 -3.51 -5.27
CA ARG A 58 -5.99 -4.47 -5.66
C ARG A 58 -5.41 -5.86 -5.85
N SER A 59 -6.13 -6.85 -5.39
CA SER A 59 -5.73 -8.25 -5.47
C SER A 59 -6.78 -9.11 -6.15
N TRP A 60 -6.38 -10.30 -6.57
CA TRP A 60 -7.24 -11.33 -7.15
C TRP A 60 -6.85 -12.68 -6.57
N ILE A 61 -7.82 -13.47 -6.13
CA ILE A 61 -7.57 -14.85 -5.71
C ILE A 61 -7.25 -15.68 -6.95
N ILE A 62 -6.21 -16.50 -6.86
CA ILE A 62 -5.73 -17.34 -7.97
C ILE A 62 -5.78 -18.82 -7.59
N ASP A 63 -5.85 -19.69 -8.59
CA ASP A 63 -5.68 -21.13 -8.42
C ASP A 63 -4.21 -21.57 -8.43
N ASP A 64 -3.97 -22.88 -8.37
CA ASP A 64 -2.64 -23.50 -8.39
C ASP A 64 -1.88 -23.30 -9.70
N LYS A 65 -2.57 -22.97 -10.79
CA LYS A 65 -1.99 -22.62 -12.09
C LYS A 65 -1.72 -21.12 -12.22
N GLY A 66 -2.22 -20.32 -11.30
CA GLY A 66 -2.12 -18.86 -11.30
C GLY A 66 -3.22 -18.17 -12.12
N ASP A 67 -4.27 -18.89 -12.50
CA ASP A 67 -5.43 -18.32 -13.17
C ASP A 67 -6.29 -17.55 -12.16
N ILE A 68 -6.84 -16.40 -12.58
CA ILE A 68 -7.66 -15.55 -11.71
C ILE A 68 -9.02 -16.21 -11.49
N LEU A 69 -9.34 -16.53 -10.24
CA LEU A 69 -10.62 -17.09 -9.83
C LEU A 69 -11.66 -15.99 -9.58
N ARG A 70 -11.29 -14.93 -8.85
CA ARG A 70 -12.17 -13.79 -8.53
C ARG A 70 -11.40 -12.59 -7.98
N PRO A 71 -12.00 -11.39 -7.94
CA PRO A 71 -11.46 -10.25 -7.19
C PRO A 71 -11.23 -10.59 -5.70
N GLY A 72 -10.15 -10.03 -5.16
CA GLY A 72 -9.78 -10.06 -3.74
C GLY A 72 -9.99 -8.71 -3.07
N ALA A 73 -9.13 -8.41 -2.09
CA ALA A 73 -9.13 -7.14 -1.37
C ALA A 73 -8.70 -5.98 -2.30
N SER A 74 -9.26 -4.80 -2.02
CA SER A 74 -8.80 -3.55 -2.61
C SER A 74 -8.84 -2.44 -1.58
N GLU A 75 -7.85 -1.56 -1.64
CA GLU A 75 -7.70 -0.43 -0.74
C GLU A 75 -7.08 0.76 -1.48
N ALA A 76 -7.39 1.96 -1.01
CA ALA A 76 -6.88 3.21 -1.57
C ALA A 76 -6.54 4.18 -0.43
N GLY A 77 -5.58 5.06 -0.64
CA GLY A 77 -5.19 5.97 0.43
C GLY A 77 -4.10 6.97 0.08
N PHE A 78 -3.58 7.61 1.12
CA PHE A 78 -2.52 8.60 1.03
C PHE A 78 -1.42 8.33 2.05
N TRP A 79 -0.16 8.50 1.61
CA TRP A 79 1.04 8.34 2.43
C TRP A 79 1.74 9.68 2.57
N ARG A 80 2.08 10.09 3.79
CA ARG A 80 2.58 11.43 4.12
C ARG A 80 3.85 11.35 4.95
N VAL A 81 4.96 11.84 4.39
CA VAL A 81 6.22 11.98 5.12
C VAL A 81 6.14 13.17 6.07
N LYS A 82 6.68 12.98 7.28
CA LYS A 82 6.74 13.97 8.35
C LYS A 82 8.18 14.11 8.86
N PRO A 83 8.50 15.21 9.59
CA PRO A 83 9.80 15.37 10.21
C PRO A 83 10.17 14.18 11.10
N ASN A 84 11.48 13.97 11.32
CA ASN A 84 12.02 12.89 12.14
C ASN A 84 11.69 11.47 11.62
N ASN A 85 11.68 11.30 10.29
CA ASN A 85 11.40 10.03 9.61
C ASN A 85 10.05 9.39 9.97
N VAL A 86 9.06 10.22 10.35
CA VAL A 86 7.71 9.74 10.64
C VAL A 86 6.93 9.61 9.34
N LEU A 87 6.13 8.55 9.24
CA LEU A 87 5.22 8.28 8.13
C LEU A 87 3.80 8.09 8.65
N GLU A 88 2.89 8.89 8.11
CA GLU A 88 1.45 8.74 8.31
C GLU A 88 0.84 8.10 7.06
N VAL A 89 -0.04 7.12 7.23
CA VAL A 89 -0.79 6.51 6.14
C VAL A 89 -2.26 6.45 6.51
N VAL A 90 -3.11 6.92 5.61
CA VAL A 90 -4.58 6.76 5.73
C VAL A 90 -5.08 5.96 4.55
N VAL A 91 -5.77 4.85 4.82
CA VAL A 91 -6.31 3.96 3.79
C VAL A 91 -7.78 3.64 4.06
N THR A 92 -8.51 3.38 3.00
CA THR A 92 -9.86 2.81 3.05
C THR A 92 -9.91 1.54 2.22
N HIS A 93 -10.67 0.58 2.71
CA HIS A 93 -10.86 -0.75 2.15
C HIS A 93 -12.21 -0.83 1.45
N SER A 94 -12.30 -1.62 0.38
CA SER A 94 -13.56 -1.87 -0.33
C SER A 94 -14.63 -2.57 0.54
N THR A 95 -14.25 -3.10 1.70
CA THR A 95 -15.11 -3.74 2.70
C THR A 95 -15.72 -2.79 3.73
N GLY A 96 -15.49 -1.47 3.59
CA GLY A 96 -16.05 -0.47 4.51
C GLY A 96 -15.19 -0.20 5.76
N ILE A 97 -13.91 -0.59 5.74
CA ILE A 97 -12.95 -0.28 6.80
C ILE A 97 -12.11 0.93 6.40
N ALA A 98 -11.83 1.83 7.33
CA ALA A 98 -10.84 2.90 7.19
C ALA A 98 -9.79 2.76 8.30
N GLU A 99 -8.52 3.00 7.97
CA GLU A 99 -7.41 2.82 8.89
C GLU A 99 -6.46 4.02 8.81
N GLY A 100 -6.01 4.47 9.97
CA GLY A 100 -4.88 5.35 10.16
C GLY A 100 -3.70 4.56 10.72
N TRP A 101 -2.56 4.67 10.05
CA TRP A 101 -1.31 4.02 10.43
C TRP A 101 -0.23 5.08 10.66
N VAL A 102 0.60 4.85 11.66
CA VAL A 102 1.75 5.71 11.98
C VAL A 102 2.98 4.83 12.16
N GLY A 103 4.12 5.32 11.71
CA GLY A 103 5.38 4.65 11.98
C GLY A 103 6.58 5.40 11.43
N THR A 104 7.60 4.66 11.03
CA THR A 104 8.90 5.21 10.64
C THR A 104 9.44 4.57 9.37
N PHE A 105 10.31 5.31 8.69
CA PHE A 105 11.10 4.77 7.58
C PHE A 105 12.61 4.93 7.82
N ASP A 106 13.38 3.97 7.32
CA ASP A 106 14.84 3.96 7.32
C ASP A 106 15.33 3.37 5.99
N GLY A 107 15.79 4.24 5.08
CA GLY A 107 16.08 3.86 3.70
C GLY A 107 14.88 3.17 3.02
N PRO A 108 15.06 1.99 2.41
CA PRO A 108 13.97 1.25 1.75
C PRO A 108 13.15 0.37 2.72
N LYS A 109 13.23 0.62 4.03
CA LYS A 109 12.47 -0.11 5.05
C LYS A 109 11.42 0.82 5.66
N ILE A 110 10.19 0.32 5.75
CA ILE A 110 9.05 1.01 6.37
C ILE A 110 8.47 0.09 7.43
N GLN A 111 8.13 0.65 8.59
CA GLN A 111 7.42 -0.05 9.65
C GLN A 111 6.27 0.84 10.12
N LEU A 112 5.06 0.29 10.13
CA LEU A 112 3.82 0.96 10.50
C LEU A 112 3.13 0.19 11.61
N VAL A 113 2.39 0.92 12.46
CA VAL A 113 1.48 0.38 13.46
C VAL A 113 0.13 1.03 13.27
N LEU A 114 -0.95 0.26 13.43
CA LEU A 114 -2.31 0.78 13.37
C LEU A 114 -2.50 1.73 14.56
N ASP A 115 -2.87 2.97 14.26
CA ASP A 115 -3.18 3.99 15.27
C ASP A 115 -4.68 4.00 15.55
N GLN A 116 -5.50 4.03 14.49
CA GLN A 116 -6.96 4.01 14.63
C GLN A 116 -7.62 3.33 13.44
N GLY A 117 -8.70 2.59 13.72
CA GLY A 117 -9.59 2.02 12.70
C GLY A 117 -11.02 2.54 12.84
N TYR A 118 -11.74 2.56 11.72
CA TYR A 118 -13.18 2.76 11.66
C TYR A 118 -13.78 1.65 10.78
N SER A 119 -14.89 1.08 11.23
CA SER A 119 -15.69 0.17 10.41
C SER A 119 -17.04 0.80 10.16
N ALA A 120 -17.48 0.78 8.90
CA ALA A 120 -18.84 1.10 8.53
C ALA A 120 -19.83 0.23 9.34
N PRO A 121 -21.05 0.72 9.60
CA PRO A 121 -22.01 0.02 10.45
C PRO A 121 -22.65 -1.23 9.80
N THR A 122 -22.30 -1.55 8.55
CA THR A 122 -22.88 -2.62 7.73
C THR A 122 -21.93 -3.78 7.55
#